data_AF-A0A7L9S4Z2-F1
#
_entry.id   AF-A0A7L9S4Z2-F1
#
_cell.length_a   1.000
_cell.length_b   1.000
_cell.length_c   1.000
_cell.angle_alpha   90.00
_cell.angle_beta   90.00
_cell.angle_gamma   90.00
#
_symmetry.space_group_name_H-M   'P 1'
#
loop_
_entity.id
_entity.type
_entity.pdbx_description
1 polymer ?
#
loop_
_entity_poly.entity_id
_entity_poly.type
_entity_poly.pdbx_seq_one_letter_code
_entity_poly.pdbx_strand_id
1 'polypeptide(L)'
;MKCPCQSGYSYDNCCQALHLDQVIANSPEQLMRSRYSAYALSLGQYLYNTYHSEKQTGLTVDELEQWARATTWLKLEINQTTESTVTFTATYTEAGQLYQIQEHSRFTQEHGAWRYVDGDILVHQQLPKPKRNEKCPCGSLKKLKQCCGVRSNLL
;
A
#
# COMPACT_ATOMS: atom_id res chain seq x y z
N MET A 1 -2.38 -9.73 -13.28
CA MET A 1 -3.28 -8.94 -12.41
C MET A 1 -2.92 -7.45 -12.49
N LYS A 2 -3.84 -6.52 -12.19
CA LYS A 2 -3.48 -5.10 -12.05
C LYS A 2 -2.60 -4.90 -10.81
N CYS A 3 -1.67 -3.95 -10.87
CA CYS A 3 -0.82 -3.64 -9.73
C CYS A 3 -1.63 -3.03 -8.57
N PRO A 4 -1.45 -3.46 -7.31
CA PRO A 4 -2.20 -2.91 -6.19
C PRO A 4 -2.01 -1.40 -6.00
N CYS A 5 -0.84 -0.83 -6.34
CA CYS A 5 -0.58 0.62 -6.23
C CYS A 5 -1.44 1.51 -7.15
N GLN A 6 -2.33 0.92 -7.95
CA GLN A 6 -3.27 1.60 -8.84
C GLN A 6 -2.63 2.54 -9.87
N SER A 7 -1.39 2.24 -10.28
CA SER A 7 -0.69 2.96 -11.35
C SER A 7 -1.32 2.80 -12.75
N GLY A 8 -2.31 1.92 -12.90
CA GLY A 8 -2.92 1.56 -14.18
C GLY A 8 -2.22 0.39 -14.90
N TYR A 9 -0.98 0.08 -14.53
CA TYR A 9 -0.20 -1.03 -15.10
C TYR A 9 -0.55 -2.38 -14.46
N SER A 10 -0.13 -3.46 -15.12
CA SER A 10 -0.13 -4.79 -14.52
C SER A 10 1.00 -4.91 -13.49
N TYR A 11 0.89 -5.86 -12.56
CA TYR A 11 1.86 -6.01 -11.46
C TYR A 11 3.28 -6.27 -11.98
N ASP A 12 3.41 -7.14 -12.98
CA ASP A 12 4.64 -7.51 -13.69
C ASP A 12 5.31 -6.32 -14.39
N ASN A 13 4.52 -5.38 -14.92
CA ASN A 13 5.03 -4.15 -15.55
C ASN A 13 5.09 -2.97 -14.57
N CYS A 14 5.06 -3.22 -13.26
CA CYS A 14 5.04 -2.16 -12.25
C CYS A 14 5.89 -2.52 -11.02
N CYS A 15 5.28 -2.95 -9.91
CA CYS A 15 5.99 -3.15 -8.65
C CYS A 15 6.73 -4.49 -8.57
N GLN A 16 6.45 -5.46 -9.46
CA GLN A 16 7.07 -6.79 -9.36
C GLN A 16 8.60 -6.73 -9.46
N ALA A 17 9.16 -5.98 -10.42
CA ALA A 17 10.61 -5.89 -10.58
C ALA A 17 11.31 -5.31 -9.34
N LEU A 18 10.65 -4.37 -8.64
CA LEU A 18 11.14 -3.85 -7.36
C LEU A 18 11.07 -4.91 -6.26
N HIS A 19 9.96 -5.66 -6.17
CA HIS A 19 9.78 -6.70 -5.16
C HIS A 19 10.68 -7.92 -5.35
N LEU A 20 11.18 -8.14 -6.57
CA LEU A 20 12.14 -9.19 -6.91
C LEU A 20 13.59 -8.69 -6.90
N ASP A 21 13.83 -7.47 -6.40
CA ASP A 21 15.16 -6.83 -6.36
C ASP A 21 15.86 -6.75 -7.73
N GLN A 22 15.10 -6.78 -8.82
CA GLN A 22 15.62 -6.66 -10.20
C GLN A 22 15.96 -5.21 -10.54
N VAL A 23 15.28 -4.27 -9.90
CA VAL A 23 15.51 -2.83 -10.00
C VAL A 23 15.35 -2.19 -8.62
N ILE A 24 15.97 -1.03 -8.43
CA ILE A 24 15.74 -0.17 -7.26
C ILE A 24 14.72 0.93 -7.58
N ALA A 25 14.06 1.47 -6.56
CA ALA A 25 13.19 2.62 -6.74
C ALA A 25 14.02 3.84 -7.13
N ASN A 26 13.54 4.62 -8.10
CA ASN A 26 14.21 5.83 -8.58
C ASN A 26 13.71 7.10 -7.89
N SER A 27 12.58 7.02 -7.18
CA SER A 27 11.97 8.15 -6.47
C SER A 27 11.28 7.71 -5.17
N PRO A 28 11.06 8.63 -4.21
CA PRO A 28 10.31 8.33 -2.99
C PRO A 28 8.88 7.87 -3.31
N GLU A 29 8.23 8.43 -4.33
CA GLU A 29 6.89 7.98 -4.75
C GLU A 29 6.92 6.54 -5.29
N GLN A 30 7.92 6.17 -6.10
CA GLN A 30 8.02 4.81 -6.62
C GLN A 30 8.24 3.80 -5.48
N LEU A 31 9.04 4.17 -4.48
CA LEU A 31 9.20 3.37 -3.28
C LEU A 31 7.91 3.28 -2.46
N MET A 32 7.21 4.39 -2.27
CA MET A 32 5.94 4.41 -1.54
C MET A 32 4.90 3.49 -2.19
N ARG A 33 4.75 3.57 -3.52
CA ARG A 33 3.83 2.73 -4.30
C ARG A 33 4.16 1.24 -4.24
N SER A 34 5.44 0.89 -4.31
CA SER A 34 5.88 -0.50 -4.18
C SER A 34 5.68 -1.00 -2.76
N ARG A 35 6.04 -0.23 -1.73
CA ARG A 35 5.72 -0.57 -0.33
C ARG A 35 4.23 -0.81 -0.10
N TYR A 36 3.35 0.06 -0.61
CA TYR A 36 1.91 -0.18 -0.56
C TYR A 36 1.52 -1.52 -1.21
N SER A 37 2.09 -1.83 -2.38
CA SER A 37 1.79 -3.09 -3.07
C SER A 37 2.34 -4.31 -2.31
N ALA A 38 3.48 -4.16 -1.63
CA ALA A 38 4.03 -5.19 -0.77
C ALA A 38 3.14 -5.46 0.45
N TYR A 39 2.57 -4.43 1.07
CA TYR A 39 1.53 -4.62 2.10
C TYR A 39 0.30 -5.34 1.53
N ALA A 40 -0.20 -4.92 0.36
CA ALA A 40 -1.35 -5.57 -0.28
C ALA A 40 -1.12 -7.05 -0.66
N LEU A 41 0.14 -7.44 -0.88
CA LEU A 41 0.54 -8.79 -1.28
C LEU A 41 1.24 -9.58 -0.15
N SER A 42 1.32 -9.01 1.05
CA SER A 42 2.00 -9.62 2.21
C SER A 42 3.46 -9.99 1.97
N LEU A 43 4.21 -9.12 1.29
CA LEU A 43 5.65 -9.30 0.99
C LEU A 43 6.50 -8.65 2.10
N GLY A 44 6.56 -9.29 3.27
CA GLY A 44 7.21 -8.72 4.46
C GLY A 44 8.71 -8.48 4.29
N GLN A 45 9.41 -9.37 3.57
CA GLN A 45 10.85 -9.20 3.33
C GLN A 45 11.15 -7.91 2.56
N TYR A 46 10.33 -7.58 1.55
CA TYR A 46 10.49 -6.34 0.80
C TYR A 46 10.22 -5.11 1.68
N LEU A 47 9.18 -5.18 2.52
CA LEU A 47 8.87 -4.11 3.47
C LEU A 47 10.04 -3.87 4.42
N TYR A 48 10.59 -4.93 5.01
CA TYR A 48 11.75 -4.88 5.90
C TYR A 48 12.97 -4.25 5.20
N ASN A 49 13.34 -4.77 4.02
CA ASN A 49 14.50 -4.30 3.25
C ASN A 49 14.40 -2.84 2.82
N THR A 50 13.19 -2.28 2.77
CA THR A 50 12.95 -0.89 2.34
C THR A 50 12.70 0.09 3.48
N TYR A 51 12.79 -0.36 4.74
CA TYR A 51 12.98 0.54 5.88
C TYR A 51 14.42 1.06 5.95
N HIS A 52 14.60 2.27 6.48
CA HIS A 52 15.89 2.76 6.91
C HIS A 52 16.51 1.83 7.97
N SER A 53 17.82 1.63 7.94
CA SER A 53 18.53 0.67 8.80
C SER A 53 18.22 0.86 10.29
N GLU A 54 18.17 2.10 10.78
CA GLU A 54 17.84 2.40 12.18
C GLU A 54 16.46 1.87 12.61
N LYS A 55 15.48 1.84 11.69
CA LYS A 55 14.12 1.38 11.98
C LYS A 55 13.99 -0.13 11.91
N GLN A 56 14.86 -0.81 11.17
CA GLN A 56 14.85 -2.27 11.06
C GLN A 56 15.13 -2.96 12.40
N THR A 57 15.90 -2.32 13.29
CA THR A 57 16.29 -2.90 14.60
C THR A 57 15.11 -3.25 15.52
N GLY A 58 13.96 -2.60 15.32
CA GLY A 58 12.73 -2.83 16.10
C GLY A 58 11.62 -3.54 15.31
N LEU A 59 11.92 -4.13 14.16
CA LEU A 59 10.94 -4.75 13.28
C LEU A 59 11.39 -6.16 12.91
N THR A 60 10.45 -7.10 12.81
CA THR A 60 10.68 -8.40 12.20
C THR A 60 9.90 -8.55 10.89
N VAL A 61 10.39 -9.41 10.00
CA VAL A 61 9.69 -9.77 8.76
C VAL A 61 8.32 -10.37 9.07
N ASP A 62 8.26 -11.26 10.07
CA ASP A 62 7.03 -11.96 10.47
C ASP A 62 5.96 -10.99 10.97
N GLU A 63 6.31 -9.97 11.75
CA GLU A 63 5.37 -8.93 12.20
C GLU A 63 4.81 -8.14 11.00
N LEU A 64 5.68 -7.74 10.07
CA LEU A 64 5.27 -7.02 8.86
C LEU A 64 4.34 -7.86 7.98
N GLU A 65 4.61 -9.16 7.83
CA GLU A 65 3.71 -10.06 7.11
C GLU A 65 2.38 -10.26 7.81
N GLN A 66 2.39 -10.44 9.14
CA GLN A 66 1.16 -10.62 9.91
C GLN A 66 0.25 -9.40 9.81
N TRP A 67 0.81 -8.18 9.95
CA TRP A 67 0.06 -6.94 9.77
C TRP A 67 -0.48 -6.80 8.33
N ALA A 68 0.35 -7.13 7.34
CA ALA A 68 -0.06 -7.11 5.94
C ALA A 68 -1.22 -8.08 5.65
N ARG A 69 -1.23 -9.27 6.26
CA ARG A 69 -2.31 -10.27 6.10
C ARG A 69 -3.59 -9.90 6.85
N ALA A 70 -3.48 -9.21 7.98
CA ALA A 70 -4.63 -8.75 8.77
C ALA A 70 -5.43 -7.64 8.06
N THR A 71 -4.80 -6.93 7.12
CA THR A 71 -5.37 -5.78 6.43
C THR A 71 -5.61 -6.07 4.94
N THR A 72 -6.83 -5.82 4.46
CA THR A 72 -7.09 -5.80 3.02
C THR A 72 -6.96 -4.38 2.49
N TRP A 73 -5.89 -4.11 1.74
CA TRP A 73 -5.63 -2.82 1.12
C TRP A 73 -6.45 -2.67 -0.16
N LEU A 74 -7.26 -1.60 -0.23
CA LEU A 74 -8.26 -1.43 -1.29
C LEU A 74 -7.87 -0.37 -2.30
N LYS A 75 -7.36 0.78 -1.83
CA LYS A 75 -7.07 1.93 -2.69
C LYS A 75 -5.87 2.71 -2.19
N LEU A 76 -5.05 3.18 -3.13
CA LEU A 76 -3.97 4.12 -2.91
C LEU A 76 -4.20 5.37 -3.75
N GLU A 77 -4.03 6.54 -3.13
CA GLU A 77 -4.04 7.84 -3.79
C GLU A 77 -2.78 8.60 -3.36
N ILE A 78 -1.95 9.02 -4.32
CA ILE A 78 -0.82 9.91 -4.02
C ILE A 78 -1.34 11.34 -4.08
N ASN A 79 -1.23 12.06 -2.96
CA ASN A 79 -1.76 13.41 -2.82
C ASN A 79 -0.71 14.46 -3.19
N GLN A 80 0.53 14.24 -2.76
CA GLN A 80 1.66 15.13 -3.02
C GLN A 80 2.98 14.37 -2.93
N THR A 81 3.92 14.71 -3.81
CA THR A 81 5.29 14.19 -3.80
C THR A 81 6.27 15.37 -3.79
N THR A 82 7.32 15.27 -2.98
CA THR A 82 8.48 16.16 -3.01
C THR A 82 9.75 15.34 -3.26
N GLU A 83 10.93 15.95 -3.14
CA GLU A 83 12.21 15.26 -3.28
C GLU A 83 12.41 14.15 -2.24
N SER A 84 11.86 14.29 -1.03
CA SER A 84 12.07 13.35 0.08
C SER A 84 10.80 12.95 0.82
N THR A 85 9.62 13.45 0.42
CA THR A 85 8.35 13.13 1.09
C THR A 85 7.25 12.72 0.13
N VAL A 86 6.33 11.90 0.62
CA VAL A 86 5.11 11.51 -0.09
C VAL A 86 3.94 11.59 0.88
N THR A 87 2.98 12.45 0.55
CA THR A 87 1.67 12.46 1.21
C THR A 87 0.73 11.57 0.40
N PHE A 88 0.10 10.59 1.04
CA PHE A 88 -0.83 9.69 0.37
C PHE A 88 -2.03 9.38 1.24
N THR A 89 -3.09 8.91 0.59
CA THR A 89 -4.28 8.36 1.23
C THR A 89 -4.40 6.88 0.88
N ALA A 90 -4.56 6.03 1.88
CA ALA A 90 -4.84 4.62 1.71
C ALA A 90 -6.22 4.27 2.29
N THR A 91 -7.03 3.57 1.51
CA THR A 91 -8.29 2.98 1.95
C THR A 91 -8.11 1.49 2.11
N TYR A 92 -8.53 0.95 3.26
CA TYR A 92 -8.34 -0.46 3.59
C TYR A 92 -9.48 -0.98 4.46
N THR A 93 -9.58 -2.30 4.59
CA THR A 93 -10.44 -2.92 5.59
C THR A 93 -9.65 -3.78 6.55
N GLU A 94 -10.00 -3.68 7.82
CA GLU A 94 -9.46 -4.47 8.92
C GLU A 94 -10.63 -4.93 9.80
N ALA A 95 -10.63 -6.20 10.21
CA ALA A 95 -11.72 -6.82 10.97
C ALA A 95 -13.14 -6.54 10.37
N GLY A 96 -13.21 -6.45 9.04
CA GLY A 96 -14.44 -6.17 8.30
C GLY A 96 -14.96 -4.73 8.43
N GLN A 97 -14.20 -3.80 9.00
CA GLN A 97 -14.49 -2.36 9.04
C GLN A 97 -13.68 -1.64 7.96
N LEU A 98 -14.25 -0.56 7.40
CA LEU A 98 -13.61 0.25 6.35
C LEU A 98 -12.93 1.45 7.00
N TYR A 99 -11.66 1.67 6.67
CA TYR A 99 -10.87 2.78 7.16
C TYR A 99 -10.22 3.54 6.03
N GLN A 100 -9.87 4.78 6.32
CA GLN A 100 -9.02 5.60 5.50
C GLN A 100 -7.95 6.24 6.38
N ILE A 101 -6.71 6.16 5.91
CA ILE A 101 -5.57 6.82 6.51
C ILE A 101 -4.94 7.76 5.50
N GLN A 102 -4.59 8.97 5.94
CA GLN A 102 -3.75 9.89 5.20
C GLN A 102 -2.45 10.06 5.98
N GLU A 103 -1.33 9.76 5.33
CA GLU A 103 0.01 9.82 5.92
C GLU A 103 0.90 10.76 5.12
N HIS A 104 1.77 11.47 5.82
CA HIS A 104 2.89 12.22 5.26
C HIS A 104 4.20 11.49 5.58
N SER A 105 4.71 10.70 4.64
CA SER A 105 5.91 9.88 4.84
C SER A 105 7.18 10.56 4.39
N ARG A 106 8.27 10.26 5.08
CA ARG A 106 9.63 10.73 4.82
C ARG A 106 10.51 9.58 4.31
N PHE A 107 11.33 9.92 3.33
CA PHE A 107 12.23 9.00 2.66
C PHE A 107 13.62 9.62 2.56
N THR A 108 14.64 8.76 2.57
CA THR A 108 16.03 9.17 2.34
C THR A 108 16.74 8.18 1.44
N GLN A 109 17.86 8.58 0.85
CA GLN A 109 18.75 7.65 0.16
C GLN A 109 19.78 7.11 1.15
N GLU A 110 19.88 5.78 1.24
CA GLU A 110 20.86 5.06 2.04
C GLU A 110 21.55 4.03 1.14
N HIS A 111 22.88 4.10 1.04
CA HIS A 111 23.66 3.23 0.13
C HIS A 111 23.15 3.21 -1.32
N GLY A 112 22.70 4.37 -1.82
CA GLY A 112 22.21 4.53 -3.19
C GLY A 112 20.78 4.02 -3.44
N ALA A 113 20.06 3.58 -2.41
CA ALA A 113 18.66 3.15 -2.51
C ALA A 113 17.75 4.03 -1.64
N TRP A 114 16.54 4.32 -2.11
CA TRP A 114 15.53 4.97 -1.28
C TRP A 114 15.10 4.05 -0.13
N ARG A 115 14.90 4.63 1.04
CA ARG A 115 14.43 3.99 2.27
C ARG A 115 13.31 4.80 2.91
N TYR A 116 12.31 4.11 3.45
CA TYR A 116 11.29 4.70 4.30
C TYR A 116 11.88 4.96 5.69
N VAL A 117 11.76 6.20 6.17
CA VAL A 117 12.25 6.60 7.49
C VAL A 117 11.11 6.49 8.50
N ASP A 118 10.04 7.23 8.28
CA ASP A 118 8.86 7.32 9.15
C ASP A 118 7.78 8.15 8.44
N GLY A 119 6.67 8.40 9.12
CA GLY A 119 5.61 9.26 8.61
C GLY A 119 4.66 9.72 9.70
N ASP A 120 4.00 10.84 9.43
CA ASP A 120 3.01 11.41 10.33
C ASP A 120 1.61 11.08 9.84
N ILE A 121 0.77 10.54 10.72
CA ILE A 121 -0.63 10.29 10.42
C ILE A 121 -1.39 11.62 10.51
N LEU A 122 -1.80 12.13 9.36
CA LEU A 122 -2.56 13.37 9.25
C LEU A 122 -4.05 13.14 9.50
N VAL A 123 -4.56 12.01 9.02
CA VAL A 123 -5.96 11.59 9.19
C VAL A 123 -5.99 10.09 9.39
N HIS A 124 -6.74 9.62 10.38
CA HIS A 124 -7.12 8.22 10.51
C HIS A 124 -8.58 8.15 10.94
N GLN A 125 -9.43 7.60 10.08
CA GLN A 125 -10.87 7.58 10.32
C GLN A 125 -11.50 6.30 9.82
N GLN A 126 -12.53 5.85 10.54
CA GLN A 126 -13.45 4.82 10.08
C GLN A 126 -14.45 5.44 9.10
N LEU A 127 -14.62 4.80 7.95
CA LEU A 127 -15.62 5.17 6.96
C LEU A 127 -16.90 4.35 7.12
N PRO A 128 -18.07 4.89 6.77
CA PRO A 128 -19.30 4.11 6.69
C PRO A 128 -19.16 2.99 5.66
N LYS A 129 -19.68 1.81 5.99
CA LYS A 129 -19.71 0.69 5.03
C LYS A 129 -20.57 1.07 3.82
N PRO A 130 -20.04 0.97 2.59
CA PRO A 130 -20.82 1.30 1.40
C PRO A 130 -21.97 0.32 1.21
N LYS A 131 -23.11 0.82 0.74
CA LYS A 131 -24.25 -0.01 0.36
C LYS A 131 -23.99 -0.74 -0.96
N ARG A 132 -24.72 -1.82 -1.21
CA ARG A 132 -24.56 -2.69 -2.40
C ARG A 132 -24.53 -1.95 -3.75
N ASN A 133 -25.27 -0.84 -3.89
CA ASN A 133 -25.38 -0.08 -5.13
C ASN A 133 -24.46 1.16 -5.19
N GLU A 134 -23.75 1.47 -4.11
CA GLU A 134 -22.79 2.58 -4.06
C GLU A 134 -21.47 2.18 -4.71
N LYS A 135 -20.61 3.18 -5.01
CA LYS A 135 -19.29 2.95 -5.62
C LYS A 135 -18.43 2.06 -4.71
N CYS A 136 -17.71 1.12 -5.31
CA CYS A 136 -16.82 0.25 -4.57
C CYS A 136 -15.59 1.03 -4.06
N PRO A 137 -15.19 0.86 -2.79
CA PRO A 137 -14.10 1.63 -2.19
C PRO A 137 -12.72 1.32 -2.79
N CYS A 138 -12.56 0.21 -3.51
CA CYS A 138 -11.30 -0.15 -4.18
C CYS A 138 -10.91 0.72 -5.38
N GLY A 139 -11.70 1.75 -5.73
CA GLY A 139 -11.38 2.64 -6.86
C GLY A 139 -11.72 2.09 -8.26
N SER A 140 -12.28 0.88 -8.38
CA SER A 140 -12.63 0.26 -9.68
C SER A 140 -13.75 0.94 -10.47
N LEU A 141 -14.35 2.02 -9.93
CA LEU A 141 -15.54 2.72 -10.45
C LEU A 141 -16.83 1.88 -10.55
N LYS A 142 -16.78 0.58 -10.31
CA LYS A 142 -17.94 -0.31 -10.27
C LYS A 142 -18.76 -0.12 -8.98
N LYS A 143 -20.03 -0.54 -9.00
CA LYS A 143 -20.83 -0.65 -7.78
C LYS A 143 -20.28 -1.75 -6.87
N LEU A 144 -20.45 -1.65 -5.55
CA LEU A 144 -19.95 -2.62 -4.59
C LEU A 144 -20.38 -4.06 -4.94
N LYS A 145 -21.66 -4.27 -5.27
CA LYS A 145 -22.21 -5.59 -5.65
C LYS A 145 -21.65 -6.17 -6.96
N GLN A 146 -20.93 -5.37 -7.75
CA GLN A 146 -20.31 -5.76 -9.03
C GLN A 146 -18.78 -5.83 -8.91
N CYS A 147 -18.25 -5.69 -7.70
CA CYS A 147 -16.82 -5.64 -7.41
C CYS A 147 -16.53 -6.37 -6.08
N CYS A 148 -15.96 -5.71 -5.07
CA CYS A 148 -15.54 -6.36 -3.82
C CYS A 148 -16.69 -6.95 -2.99
N GLY A 149 -17.95 -6.55 -3.26
CA GLY A 149 -19.13 -7.11 -2.61
C GLY A 149 -19.73 -8.33 -3.31
N VAL A 150 -19.12 -8.81 -4.39
CA VAL A 150 -19.49 -10.10 -5.00
C VAL A 150 -19.01 -11.18 -4.04
N ARG A 151 -19.94 -11.92 -3.42
CA ARG A 151 -19.59 -13.21 -2.82
C ARG A 151 -19.17 -14.11 -3.96
N SER A 152 -17.89 -14.47 -4.03
CA SER A 152 -17.44 -15.51 -4.95
C SER A 152 -18.18 -16.79 -4.56
N ASN A 153 -19.23 -17.14 -5.30
CA ASN A 153 -19.72 -18.51 -5.33
C ASN A 153 -18.62 -19.33 -6.04
N LEU A 154 -17.60 -19.72 -5.29
CA LEU A 154 -16.79 -20.86 -5.67
C LEU A 154 -17.68 -22.08 -5.46
N LEU A 155 -18.20 -22.58 -6.59
CA LEU A 155 -18.68 -23.95 -6.74
C LEU A 155 -17.52 -24.92 -6.50
#